data_AF-A0A938CYF8-F1
#
_entry.id   AF-A0A938CYF8-F1
#
_cell.length_a   1.000
_cell.length_b   1.000
_cell.length_c   1.000
_cell.angle_alpha   90.00
_cell.angle_beta   90.00
_cell.angle_gamma   90.00
#
_symmetry.space_group_name_H-M   'P 1'
#
loop_
_entity.id
_entity.type
_entity.pdbx_description
1 polymer ?
#
loop_
_entity_poly.entity_id
_entity_poly.type
_entity_poly.pdbx_seq_one_letter_code
_entity_poly.pdbx_strand_id
1 'polypeptide(L)'
;MRPGEDDLDRADEAAPVEMLASLFGARGWQFEYLSENEISAEVKGSWTAYQFQAIWRAEDHVLQLLCLPDVRVPDHKRADVFEALALINEQLWLGHFDVWSNGNVLLFRHGVMLGDDGLLSPGQAQCIVEAALEECDRFYPVFQFILWGDKSPADALAAALVDAAGEA
;
A
#
# COMPACT_ATOMS: atom_id res chain seq x y z
N MET A 1 4.41 -21.23 -24.80
CA MET A 1 4.26 -19.77 -24.78
C MET A 1 4.03 -19.34 -26.23
N ARG A 2 2.88 -18.74 -26.54
CA ARG A 2 2.53 -18.37 -27.92
C ARG A 2 3.02 -16.93 -28.19
N PRO A 3 3.76 -16.68 -29.28
CA PRO A 3 4.39 -15.38 -29.58
C PRO A 3 3.40 -14.28 -30.02
N GLY A 4 2.13 -14.35 -29.60
CA GLY A 4 1.11 -13.33 -29.89
C GLY A 4 0.34 -12.84 -28.66
N GLU A 5 0.57 -13.44 -27.48
CA GLU A 5 0.03 -12.93 -26.20
C GLU A 5 0.94 -11.80 -25.66
N ASP A 6 2.27 -11.96 -25.73
CA ASP A 6 3.25 -10.93 -25.29
C ASP A 6 3.13 -9.59 -26.05
N ASP A 7 2.77 -9.59 -27.34
CA ASP A 7 2.62 -8.35 -28.13
C ASP A 7 1.32 -7.58 -27.81
N LEU A 8 0.30 -8.26 -27.29
CA LEU A 8 -0.96 -7.63 -26.86
C LEU A 8 -0.81 -7.04 -25.45
N ASP A 9 -0.10 -7.73 -24.54
CA ASP A 9 0.15 -7.24 -23.19
C ASP A 9 1.04 -5.97 -23.20
N ARG A 10 2.01 -5.87 -24.12
CA ARG A 10 2.82 -4.65 -24.31
C ARG A 10 2.07 -3.49 -24.93
N ALA A 11 0.99 -3.74 -25.67
CA ALA A 11 0.19 -2.67 -26.28
C ALA A 11 -0.59 -1.85 -25.23
N ASP A 12 -0.83 -2.45 -24.06
CA ASP A 12 -1.55 -1.83 -22.94
C ASP A 12 -0.61 -1.37 -21.81
N GLU A 13 0.72 -1.49 -21.96
CA GLU A 13 1.70 -0.93 -21.03
C GLU A 13 1.75 0.61 -21.13
N ALA A 14 1.85 1.30 -20.00
CA ALA A 14 1.96 2.76 -19.97
C ALA A 14 2.93 3.25 -18.90
N ALA A 15 3.20 4.56 -18.91
CA ALA A 15 3.95 5.21 -17.84
C ALA A 15 3.23 4.94 -16.49
N PRO A 16 3.96 4.70 -15.39
CA PRO A 16 3.37 4.15 -14.17
C PRO A 16 2.23 4.99 -13.58
N VAL A 17 2.40 6.32 -13.61
CA VAL A 17 1.38 7.28 -13.13
C VAL A 17 0.13 7.24 -14.00
N GLU A 18 0.29 7.19 -15.33
CA GLU A 18 -0.82 7.12 -16.29
C GLU A 18 -1.56 5.78 -16.18
N MET A 19 -0.82 4.68 -16.02
CA MET A 19 -1.39 3.35 -15.82
C MET A 19 -2.23 3.29 -14.54
N LEU A 20 -1.71 3.82 -13.43
CA LEU A 20 -2.46 3.90 -12.17
C LEU A 20 -3.69 4.81 -12.30
N ALA A 21 -3.59 5.94 -13.00
CA ALA A 21 -4.75 6.80 -13.27
C ALA A 21 -5.84 6.07 -14.06
N SER A 22 -5.45 5.31 -15.09
CA SER A 22 -6.36 4.47 -15.87
C SER A 22 -7.03 3.43 -15.00
N LEU A 23 -6.26 2.72 -14.16
CA LEU A 23 -6.78 1.75 -13.20
C LEU A 23 -7.78 2.37 -12.22
N PHE A 24 -7.43 3.50 -11.61
CA PHE A 24 -8.30 4.20 -10.66
C PHE A 24 -9.59 4.70 -11.34
N GLY A 25 -9.48 5.27 -12.54
CA GLY A 25 -10.62 5.68 -13.35
C GLY A 25 -11.54 4.51 -13.72
N ALA A 26 -10.96 3.37 -14.11
CA ALA A 26 -11.71 2.16 -14.43
C ALA A 26 -12.45 1.58 -13.21
N ARG A 27 -11.89 1.75 -12.00
CA ARG A 27 -12.52 1.37 -10.72
C ARG A 27 -13.49 2.41 -10.17
N GLY A 28 -13.59 3.59 -10.80
CA GLY A 28 -14.42 4.70 -10.32
C GLY A 28 -13.90 5.37 -9.06
N TRP A 29 -12.61 5.17 -8.72
CA TRP A 29 -11.97 5.82 -7.58
C TRP A 29 -11.58 7.25 -7.92
N GLN A 30 -11.72 8.15 -6.95
CA GLN A 30 -11.30 9.54 -7.12
C GLN A 30 -9.77 9.61 -7.02
N PHE A 31 -9.15 10.28 -7.98
CA PHE A 31 -7.72 10.49 -8.02
C PHE A 31 -7.36 11.89 -8.52
N GLU A 32 -6.17 12.34 -8.17
CA GLU A 32 -5.59 13.61 -8.60
C GLU A 32 -4.11 13.43 -8.93
N TYR A 33 -3.63 14.16 -9.94
CA TYR A 33 -2.20 14.26 -10.21
C TYR A 33 -1.61 15.32 -9.29
N LEU A 34 -0.64 14.94 -8.46
CA LEU A 34 0.11 15.87 -7.60
C LEU A 34 1.28 16.50 -8.38
N SER A 35 1.84 15.75 -9.33
CA SER A 35 2.82 16.22 -10.31
C SER A 35 2.80 15.31 -11.55
N GLU A 36 3.68 15.55 -12.51
CA GLU A 36 3.86 14.64 -13.67
C GLU A 36 4.29 13.23 -13.27
N ASN A 37 4.97 13.10 -12.11
CA ASN A 37 5.51 11.85 -11.61
C ASN A 37 4.77 11.34 -10.37
N GLU A 38 3.65 11.96 -9.98
CA GLU A 38 2.98 11.64 -8.73
C GLU A 38 1.47 11.71 -8.86
N ILE A 39 0.80 10.66 -8.37
CA ILE A 39 -0.66 10.54 -8.35
C ILE A 39 -1.13 10.12 -6.96
N SER A 40 -2.29 10.64 -6.59
CA SER A 40 -2.94 10.43 -5.31
C SER A 40 -4.37 9.94 -5.54
N ALA A 41 -4.83 8.97 -4.75
CA ALA A 41 -6.18 8.41 -4.89
C ALA A 41 -6.76 7.99 -3.55
N GLU A 42 -8.08 8.10 -3.41
CA GLU A 42 -8.81 7.58 -2.24
C GLU A 42 -9.44 6.24 -2.60
N VAL A 43 -9.07 5.20 -1.85
CA VAL A 43 -9.52 3.82 -2.10
C VAL A 43 -10.21 3.28 -0.85
N LYS A 44 -11.43 2.78 -1.01
CA LYS A 44 -12.18 2.18 0.10
C LYS A 44 -11.69 0.76 0.38
N GLY A 45 -11.19 0.53 1.59
CA GLY A 45 -10.94 -0.81 2.12
C GLY A 45 -12.06 -1.29 3.05
N SER A 46 -11.75 -2.33 3.81
CA SER A 46 -12.67 -3.00 4.72
C SER A 46 -12.91 -2.19 5.98
N TRP A 47 -11.87 -1.55 6.50
CA TRP A 47 -11.94 -0.80 7.76
C TRP A 47 -12.10 0.71 7.59
N THR A 48 -11.46 1.28 6.57
CA THR A 48 -11.43 2.73 6.33
C THR A 48 -11.22 3.04 4.85
N ALA A 49 -11.30 4.32 4.49
CA ALA A 49 -10.74 4.81 3.24
C ALA A 49 -9.23 5.00 3.42
N TYR A 50 -8.47 4.53 2.42
CA TYR A 50 -7.03 4.59 2.37
C TYR A 50 -6.60 5.61 1.33
N GLN A 51 -5.67 6.48 1.71
CA GLN A 51 -5.02 7.36 0.75
C GLN A 51 -3.86 6.62 0.10
N PHE A 52 -3.95 6.42 -1.21
CA PHE A 52 -2.83 5.97 -2.02
C PHE A 52 -2.07 7.16 -2.56
N GLN A 53 -0.74 7.07 -2.51
CA GLN A 53 0.17 7.95 -3.24
C GLN A 53 1.16 7.10 -4.01
N ALA A 54 1.32 7.37 -5.29
CA ALA A 54 2.30 6.70 -6.13
C ALA A 54 3.26 7.73 -6.72
N ILE A 55 4.56 7.49 -6.53
CA ILE A 55 5.64 8.37 -6.95
C ILE A 55 6.53 7.58 -7.91
N TRP A 56 6.65 8.06 -9.13
CA TRP A 56 7.52 7.50 -10.15
C TRP A 56 8.90 8.18 -10.14
N ARG A 57 9.95 7.38 -10.05
CA ARG A 57 11.34 7.84 -10.19
C ARG A 57 11.94 7.25 -11.45
N ALA A 58 11.91 8.03 -12.52
CA ALA A 58 12.39 7.61 -13.84
C ALA A 58 13.89 7.27 -13.83
N GLU A 59 14.69 7.97 -13.03
CA GLU A 59 16.14 7.80 -12.97
C GLU A 59 16.55 6.42 -12.43
N ASP A 60 15.73 5.85 -11.55
CA ASP A 60 16.00 4.56 -10.89
C ASP A 60 15.09 3.43 -11.40
N HIS A 61 14.16 3.74 -12.31
CA HIS A 61 13.08 2.85 -12.73
C HIS A 61 12.28 2.28 -11.53
N VAL A 62 12.01 3.11 -10.52
CA VAL A 62 11.28 2.70 -9.31
C VAL A 62 9.96 3.45 -9.19
N LEU A 63 8.88 2.69 -9.11
CA LEU A 63 7.57 3.15 -8.65
C LEU A 63 7.50 2.93 -7.14
N GLN A 64 7.26 3.99 -6.38
CA GLN A 64 6.99 3.90 -4.95
C GLN A 64 5.51 4.11 -4.69
N LEU A 65 4.86 3.09 -4.14
CA LEU A 65 3.50 3.16 -3.66
C LEU A 65 3.47 3.37 -2.14
N LEU A 66 2.64 4.29 -1.70
CA LEU A 66 2.31 4.53 -0.31
C LEU A 66 0.81 4.30 -0.13
N CYS A 67 0.43 3.62 0.95
CA CYS A 67 -0.96 3.42 1.35
C CYS A 67 -1.12 3.88 2.80
N LEU A 68 -1.99 4.87 3.03
CA LEU A 68 -2.13 5.54 4.31
C LEU A 68 -3.54 5.33 4.89
N PRO A 69 -3.68 4.70 6.06
CA PRO A 69 -4.98 4.52 6.73
C PRO A 69 -5.49 5.76 7.50
N ASP A 70 -4.85 6.92 7.36
CA ASP A 70 -5.08 8.13 8.19
C ASP A 70 -4.99 7.87 9.71
N VAL A 71 -4.02 7.05 10.12
CA VAL A 71 -3.77 6.76 11.54
C VAL A 71 -2.62 7.61 12.04
N ARG A 72 -2.90 8.46 13.03
CA ARG A 72 -1.89 9.25 13.74
C ARG A 72 -1.50 8.56 15.04
N VAL A 73 -0.20 8.40 15.25
CA VAL A 73 0.39 7.74 16.41
C VAL A 73 0.73 8.80 17.48
N PRO A 74 0.08 8.76 18.67
CA PRO A 74 0.46 9.61 19.78
C PRO A 74 1.87 9.30 20.28
N ASP A 75 2.62 10.31 20.74
CA ASP A 75 4.02 10.12 21.17
C ASP A 75 4.20 9.06 22.25
N HIS A 76 3.24 8.93 23.18
CA HIS A 76 3.29 7.96 24.26
C HIS A 76 3.03 6.51 23.80
N LYS A 77 2.50 6.30 22.59
CA LYS A 77 2.27 4.98 21.96
C LYS A 77 3.33 4.62 20.92
N ARG A 78 4.26 5.54 20.63
CA ARG A 78 5.20 5.38 19.53
C ARG A 78 6.12 4.17 19.69
N ALA A 79 6.54 3.85 20.91
CA ALA A 79 7.36 2.67 21.19
C ALA A 79 6.59 1.37 20.85
N ASP A 80 5.35 1.25 21.33
CA ASP A 80 4.50 0.09 21.08
C ASP A 80 4.22 -0.08 19.58
N VAL A 81 3.95 1.03 18.86
CA VAL A 81 3.75 0.98 17.42
C VAL A 81 5.02 0.54 16.69
N PHE A 82 6.20 1.06 17.05
CA PHE A 82 7.45 0.62 16.41
C PHE A 82 7.75 -0.87 16.63
N GLU A 83 7.43 -1.41 17.81
CA GLU A 83 7.52 -2.85 18.05
C GLU A 83 6.52 -3.62 17.17
N ALA A 84 5.27 -3.16 17.08
CA ALA A 84 4.27 -3.77 16.22
C ALA A 84 4.69 -3.75 14.74
N LEU A 85 5.29 -2.64 14.27
CA LEU A 85 5.83 -2.54 12.92
C LEU A 85 6.89 -3.60 12.66
N ALA A 86 7.82 -3.85 13.59
CA ALA A 86 8.82 -4.90 13.44
C ALA A 86 8.16 -6.29 13.30
N LEU A 87 7.23 -6.61 14.19
CA LEU A 87 6.51 -7.90 14.19
C LEU A 87 5.64 -8.11 12.94
N ILE A 88 5.02 -7.05 12.43
CA ILE A 88 4.23 -7.09 11.20
C ILE A 88 5.16 -7.23 9.99
N ASN A 89 6.22 -6.44 9.91
CA ASN A 89 7.14 -6.44 8.77
C ASN A 89 7.86 -7.78 8.60
N GLU A 90 8.09 -8.54 9.69
CA GLU A 90 8.59 -9.93 9.61
C GLU A 90 7.65 -10.89 8.85
N GLN A 91 6.36 -10.55 8.72
CA GLN A 91 5.35 -11.35 8.03
C GLN A 91 5.06 -10.88 6.60
N LEU A 92 5.64 -9.75 6.19
CA LEU A 92 5.41 -9.16 4.87
C LEU A 92 6.42 -9.70 3.85
N TRP A 93 5.90 -10.06 2.67
CA TRP A 93 6.72 -10.40 1.52
C TRP A 93 7.04 -9.18 0.66
N LEU A 94 6.13 -8.21 0.63
CA LEU A 94 6.20 -7.02 -0.20
C LEU A 94 5.95 -5.78 0.65
N GLY A 95 6.80 -4.77 0.45
CA GLY A 95 6.71 -3.52 1.20
C GLY A 95 6.99 -3.66 2.70
N HIS A 96 6.64 -2.62 3.44
CA HIS A 96 6.73 -2.57 4.89
C HIS A 96 5.83 -1.45 5.42
N PHE A 97 5.42 -1.55 6.68
CA PHE A 97 4.83 -0.43 7.40
C PHE A 97 5.92 0.44 8.05
N ASP A 98 5.63 1.74 8.11
CA ASP A 98 6.49 2.77 8.68
C ASP A 98 5.63 3.86 9.36
N VAL A 99 6.27 4.70 10.18
CA VAL A 99 5.67 5.93 10.71
C VAL A 99 6.45 7.12 10.18
N TRP A 100 5.79 7.97 9.40
CA TRP A 100 6.40 9.22 8.97
C TRP A 100 6.68 10.13 10.16
N SER A 101 7.96 10.51 10.29
CA SER A 101 8.46 11.37 11.36
C SER A 101 7.80 12.76 11.37
N ASN A 102 7.37 13.24 10.21
CA ASN A 102 6.59 14.46 10.09
C ASN A 102 5.09 14.14 10.23
N GLY A 103 4.56 14.31 11.44
CA GLY A 103 3.14 14.14 11.74
C GLY A 103 2.76 12.81 12.38
N ASN A 104 3.73 11.92 12.65
CA ASN A 104 3.53 10.60 13.26
C ASN A 104 2.42 9.79 12.56
N VAL A 105 2.41 9.81 11.23
CA VAL A 105 1.38 9.14 10.42
C VAL A 105 1.86 7.75 10.04
N LEU A 106 1.05 6.74 10.34
CA LEU A 106 1.27 5.38 9.90
C LEU A 106 1.05 5.27 8.39
N LEU A 107 1.90 4.51 7.71
CA LEU A 107 1.75 4.19 6.31
C LEU A 107 2.35 2.83 5.97
N PHE A 108 1.88 2.25 4.88
CA PHE A 108 2.54 1.16 4.18
C PHE A 108 3.29 1.70 2.97
N ARG A 109 4.52 1.23 2.75
CA ARG A 109 5.42 1.64 1.67
C ARG A 109 5.88 0.42 0.87
N HIS A 110 5.66 0.46 -0.43
CA HIS A 110 6.13 -0.57 -1.35
C HIS A 110 6.87 0.07 -2.54
N GLY A 111 8.16 -0.25 -2.67
CA GLY A 111 8.92 0.05 -3.87
C GLY A 111 8.83 -1.08 -4.88
N VAL A 112 8.58 -0.74 -6.14
CA VAL A 112 8.49 -1.67 -7.27
C VAL A 112 9.49 -1.21 -8.33
N MET A 113 10.42 -2.09 -8.65
CA MET A 113 11.36 -1.87 -9.75
C MET A 113 10.71 -2.32 -11.05
N LEU A 114 10.69 -1.44 -12.04
CA LEU A 114 10.18 -1.71 -13.37
C LEU A 114 11.32 -2.09 -14.32
N GLY A 115 10.95 -2.61 -15.50
CA GLY A 115 11.92 -2.96 -16.53
C GLY A 115 12.63 -1.74 -17.12
N ASP A 116 13.56 -2.00 -18.04
CA ASP A 116 14.36 -0.96 -18.70
C ASP A 116 13.51 0.06 -19.48
N ASP A 117 12.30 -0.33 -19.91
CA ASP A 117 11.33 0.56 -20.55
C ASP A 117 10.59 1.46 -19.55
N GLY A 118 10.66 1.15 -18.26
CA GLY A 118 10.01 1.91 -17.18
C GLY A 118 8.48 1.85 -17.25
N LEU A 119 7.93 0.88 -17.98
CA LEU A 119 6.49 0.76 -18.17
C LEU A 119 5.85 -0.15 -17.12
N LEU A 120 4.57 0.09 -16.89
CA LEU A 120 3.74 -0.69 -15.99
C LEU A 120 2.57 -1.28 -16.77
N SER A 121 2.41 -2.61 -16.69
CA SER A 121 1.25 -3.28 -17.28
C SER A 121 0.00 -3.11 -16.39
N PRO A 122 -1.23 -3.22 -16.95
CA PRO A 122 -2.46 -3.16 -16.18
C PRO A 122 -2.53 -4.22 -15.08
N GLY A 123 -2.07 -5.44 -15.39
CA GLY A 123 -2.03 -6.55 -14.42
C GLY A 123 -1.09 -6.26 -13.26
N GLN A 124 0.11 -5.73 -13.52
CA GLN A 124 1.03 -5.34 -12.45
C GLN A 124 0.46 -4.21 -11.60
N ALA A 125 -0.11 -3.17 -12.22
CA ALA A 125 -0.72 -2.05 -11.51
C ALA A 125 -1.82 -2.53 -10.55
N GLN A 126 -2.70 -3.42 -11.04
CA GLN A 126 -3.73 -4.04 -10.22
C GLN A 126 -3.13 -4.81 -9.03
N CYS A 127 -2.20 -5.73 -9.29
CA CYS A 127 -1.57 -6.54 -8.25
C CYS A 127 -0.89 -5.70 -7.17
N ILE A 128 -0.18 -4.64 -7.56
CA ILE A 128 0.55 -3.74 -6.64
C ILE A 128 -0.43 -3.01 -5.71
N VAL A 129 -1.52 -2.47 -6.27
CA VAL A 129 -2.53 -1.74 -5.49
C VAL A 129 -3.32 -2.68 -4.59
N GLU A 130 -3.73 -3.84 -5.09
CA GLU A 130 -4.47 -4.83 -4.30
C GLU A 130 -3.63 -5.38 -3.15
N ALA A 131 -2.37 -5.78 -3.41
CA ALA A 131 -1.49 -6.27 -2.36
C ALA A 131 -1.28 -5.24 -1.24
N ALA A 132 -1.08 -3.96 -1.61
CA ALA A 132 -0.92 -2.90 -0.63
C ALA A 132 -2.22 -2.63 0.17
N LEU A 133 -3.39 -2.70 -0.47
CA LEU A 133 -4.67 -2.55 0.21
C LEU A 133 -4.93 -3.72 1.17
N GLU A 134 -4.67 -4.96 0.73
CA GLU A 134 -4.87 -6.18 1.50
C GLU A 134 -4.00 -6.20 2.76
N GLU A 135 -2.70 -5.88 2.66
CA GLU A 135 -1.83 -5.83 3.84
C GLU A 135 -2.25 -4.71 4.80
N CYS A 136 -2.65 -3.55 4.27
CA CYS A 136 -3.20 -2.46 5.05
C CYS A 136 -4.48 -2.83 5.79
N ASP A 137 -5.44 -3.51 5.14
CA ASP A 137 -6.67 -3.99 5.77
C ASP A 137 -6.39 -5.07 6.81
N ARG A 138 -5.50 -6.02 6.48
CA ARG A 138 -5.14 -7.15 7.34
C ARG A 138 -4.55 -6.70 8.67
N PHE A 139 -3.67 -5.69 8.65
CA PHE A 139 -2.98 -5.23 9.86
C PHE A 139 -3.60 -3.99 10.51
N TYR A 140 -4.60 -3.35 9.88
CA TYR A 140 -5.31 -2.21 10.46
C TYR A 140 -5.79 -2.46 11.91
N PRO A 141 -6.41 -3.62 12.26
CA PRO A 141 -6.88 -3.87 13.62
C PRO A 141 -5.76 -3.89 14.68
N VAL A 142 -4.53 -4.29 14.31
CA VAL A 142 -3.38 -4.32 15.23
C VAL A 142 -3.12 -2.92 15.77
N PHE A 143 -3.10 -1.92 14.89
CA PHE A 143 -2.88 -0.54 15.28
C PHE A 143 -4.03 -0.01 16.12
N GLN A 144 -5.29 -0.35 15.80
CA GLN A 144 -6.44 0.07 16.59
C GLN A 144 -6.39 -0.52 18.02
N PHE A 145 -5.99 -1.78 18.16
CA PHE A 145 -5.84 -2.42 19.47
C PHE A 145 -4.75 -1.81 20.34
N ILE A 146 -3.65 -1.35 19.75
CA ILE A 146 -2.57 -0.67 20.49
C ILE A 146 -2.99 0.74 20.90
N LEU A 147 -3.60 1.47 19.97
CA LEU A 147 -3.97 2.88 20.15
C LEU A 147 -5.16 3.07 21.09
N TRP A 148 -6.15 2.18 21.03
CA TRP A 148 -7.41 2.32 21.78
C TRP A 148 -7.68 1.20 22.78
N GLY A 149 -7.05 0.04 22.61
CA GLY A 149 -7.29 -1.16 23.44
C GLY A 149 -6.22 -1.43 24.49
N ASP A 150 -5.18 -0.59 24.58
CA ASP A 150 -4.02 -0.75 25.48
C ASP A 150 -3.38 -2.16 25.46
N LYS A 151 -3.53 -2.89 24.34
CA LYS A 151 -2.90 -4.20 24.16
C LYS A 151 -1.39 -4.03 23.90
N SER A 152 -0.61 -4.99 24.36
CA SER A 152 0.79 -5.11 23.94
C SER A 152 0.86 -5.38 22.43
N PRO A 153 1.95 -5.00 21.75
CA PRO A 153 2.13 -5.25 20.32
C PRO A 153 1.93 -6.71 19.90
N ALA A 154 2.50 -7.64 20.67
CA ALA A 154 2.36 -9.08 20.41
C ALA A 154 0.91 -9.57 20.59
N ASP A 155 0.23 -9.13 21.64
CA ASP A 155 -1.17 -9.51 21.89
C ASP A 155 -2.13 -8.88 20.87
N ALA A 156 -1.86 -7.65 20.43
CA ALA A 156 -2.63 -6.96 19.39
C ALA A 156 -2.51 -7.69 18.04
N LEU A 157 -1.29 -8.10 17.68
CA LEU A 157 -1.03 -8.88 16.47
C LEU A 157 -1.73 -10.24 16.52
N ALA A 158 -1.60 -10.97 17.63
CA ALA A 158 -2.25 -12.26 17.81
C ALA A 158 -3.79 -12.15 17.73
N ALA A 159 -4.37 -11.10 18.33
CA ALA A 159 -5.82 -10.86 18.27
C ALA A 159 -6.30 -10.56 16.85
N ALA A 160 -5.61 -9.68 16.11
CA ALA A 160 -5.99 -9.30 14.76
C ALA A 160 -5.98 -10.48 13.78
N LEU A 161 -4.99 -11.39 13.90
CA LEU A 161 -4.87 -12.55 13.03
C LEU A 161 -5.92 -13.63 13.32
N VAL A 162 -6.48 -13.68 14.53
CA VAL A 162 -7.59 -14.58 14.87
C VAL A 162 -8.91 -14.07 14.29
N ASP A 163 -9.18 -12.77 14.39
CA ASP A 163 -10.40 -12.17 13.85
C ASP A 163 -10.39 -12.18 12.30
N ALA A 164 -9.24 -11.92 11.66
CA ALA A 164 -9.12 -12.00 10.20
C ALA A 164 -9.37 -13.41 9.64
N ALA A 165 -9.14 -14.46 10.43
CA ALA A 165 -9.47 -15.84 10.05
C ALA A 165 -10.94 -16.22 10.31
N GLY A 166 -11.67 -15.43 11.08
CA GLY A 166 -13.09 -15.65 11.42
C GLY A 166 -14.09 -15.03 10.43
N GLU A 167 -13.63 -14.16 9.54
CA GLU A 167 -14.45 -13.47 8.52
C GLU A 167 -14.28 -14.03 7.09
N ALA A 168 -13.51 -15.12 6.92
CA ALA A 168 -13.25 -15.82 5.66
C ALA A 168 -14.10 -17.10 5.46
#